data_AF-A0A538NI92-F1
#
_entry.id   AF-A0A538NI92-F1
#
_cell.length_a   1.000
_cell.length_b   1.000
_cell.length_c   1.000
_cell.angle_alpha   90.00
_cell.angle_beta   90.00
_cell.angle_gamma   90.00
#
_symmetry.space_group_name_H-M   'P 1'
#
loop_
_entity.id
_entity.type
_entity.pdbx_description
1 polymer ?
#
loop_
_entity_poly.entity_id
_entity_poly.type
_entity_poly.pdbx_seq_one_letter_code
_entity_poly.pdbx_strand_id
1 'polypeptide(L)'
;MKHSLVLLLLSLIAASLFSCRRARATPEEDFWNWFKSNEDTLFNFEKNRERTFDKLGTEMHKLNPSLTFEFGPIEDGKREFVISADGIKGAFPEVEALYAAAPSLPTWKFIKFRPRRKPMDVTYGGVSVPAASVKVQLSRNGQ
;
A
#
# COMPACT_ATOMS: atom_id res chain seq x y z
N MET A 1 -49.93 8.98 -36.62
CA MET A 1 -48.70 9.81 -36.58
C MET A 1 -48.34 10.33 -35.19
N LYS A 2 -49.28 10.72 -34.32
CA LYS A 2 -48.97 11.27 -32.98
C LYS A 2 -48.38 10.24 -31.98
N HIS A 3 -48.78 8.98 -32.04
CA HIS A 3 -48.26 7.93 -31.14
C HIS A 3 -46.81 7.51 -31.43
N SER A 4 -46.38 7.53 -32.71
CA SER A 4 -45.01 7.17 -33.10
C SER A 4 -43.98 8.21 -32.65
N LEU A 5 -44.38 9.47 -32.52
CA LEU A 5 -43.52 10.56 -32.06
C LEU A 5 -43.32 10.53 -30.53
N VAL A 6 -44.35 10.13 -29.78
CA VAL A 6 -44.30 9.99 -28.31
C VAL A 6 -43.41 8.83 -27.88
N LEU A 7 -43.44 7.69 -28.60
CA LEU A 7 -42.56 6.55 -28.37
C LEU A 7 -41.08 6.87 -28.68
N LEU A 8 -40.81 7.69 -29.69
CA LEU A 8 -39.45 8.13 -30.01
C LEU A 8 -38.92 9.10 -28.93
N LEU A 9 -39.75 10.02 -28.44
CA LEU A 9 -39.43 10.97 -27.37
C LEU A 9 -39.17 10.26 -26.02
N LEU A 10 -39.89 9.18 -25.70
CA LEU A 10 -39.65 8.36 -24.50
C LEU A 10 -38.30 7.60 -24.56
N SER A 11 -37.86 7.17 -25.74
CA SER A 11 -36.57 6.49 -25.91
C SER A 11 -35.36 7.42 -25.75
N LEU A 12 -35.48 8.69 -26.12
CA LEU A 12 -34.43 9.71 -25.98
C LEU A 12 -34.24 10.20 -24.53
N ILE A 13 -35.27 10.08 -23.68
CA ILE A 13 -35.20 10.39 -22.25
C ILE A 13 -34.56 9.23 -21.47
N ALA A 14 -34.73 7.98 -21.92
CA ALA A 14 -34.08 6.82 -21.31
C ALA A 14 -32.55 6.78 -21.56
N ALA A 15 -32.08 7.29 -22.70
CA ALA A 15 -30.66 7.33 -23.05
C ALA A 15 -29.87 8.46 -22.35
N SER A 16 -30.55 9.50 -21.84
CA SER A 16 -29.91 10.64 -21.16
C SER A 16 -29.75 10.45 -19.64
N LEU A 17 -30.39 9.43 -19.06
CA LEU A 17 -30.27 9.09 -17.63
C LEU A 17 -29.18 8.05 -17.31
N PHE A 18 -28.55 7.46 -18.34
CA PHE A 18 -27.36 6.61 -18.20
C PHE A 18 -26.04 7.39 -18.36
N SER A 19 -26.06 8.70 -18.07
CA SER A 19 -24.84 9.42 -17.78
C SER A 19 -24.34 8.96 -16.39
N CYS A 20 -23.71 7.80 -16.35
CA CYS A 20 -23.02 7.28 -15.19
C CYS A 20 -21.92 8.29 -14.84
N ARG A 21 -22.20 9.22 -13.92
CA ARG A 21 -21.18 10.08 -13.34
C ARG A 21 -20.17 9.13 -12.70
N ARG A 22 -18.99 8.95 -13.32
CA ARG A 22 -17.87 8.28 -12.65
C ARG A 22 -17.59 9.09 -11.38
N ALA A 23 -17.80 8.47 -10.23
CA ALA A 23 -17.32 9.04 -8.98
C ALA A 23 -15.81 9.29 -9.13
N ARG A 24 -15.34 10.44 -8.66
CA ARG A 24 -13.90 10.73 -8.66
C ARG A 24 -13.22 9.75 -7.71
N ALA A 25 -12.14 9.13 -8.16
CA ALA A 25 -11.39 8.20 -7.35
C ALA A 25 -10.84 8.89 -6.09
N THR A 26 -10.79 8.17 -4.98
CA THR A 26 -10.14 8.68 -3.75
C THR A 26 -8.61 8.69 -3.92
N PRO A 27 -7.87 9.47 -3.11
CA PRO A 27 -6.39 9.43 -3.14
C PRO A 27 -5.81 8.02 -2.94
N GLU A 28 -6.46 7.19 -2.12
CA GLU A 28 -6.07 5.79 -1.91
C GLU A 28 -6.33 4.94 -3.15
N GLU A 29 -7.48 5.13 -3.81
CA GLU A 29 -7.78 4.44 -5.07
C GLU A 29 -6.79 4.84 -6.18
N ASP A 30 -6.40 6.11 -6.24
CA ASP A 30 -5.37 6.61 -7.17
C ASP A 30 -4.01 5.94 -6.90
N PHE A 31 -3.60 5.85 -5.63
CA PHE A 31 -2.39 5.12 -5.24
C PHE A 31 -2.45 3.65 -5.66
N TRP A 32 -3.57 2.96 -5.39
CA TRP A 32 -3.69 1.54 -5.72
C TRP A 32 -3.79 1.28 -7.23
N ASN A 33 -4.36 2.20 -8.00
CA ASN A 33 -4.32 2.16 -9.46
C ASN A 33 -2.89 2.33 -9.99
N TRP A 34 -2.12 3.24 -9.40
CA TRP A 34 -0.70 3.35 -9.69
C TRP A 34 0.07 2.08 -9.29
N PHE A 35 -0.17 1.54 -8.10
CA PHE A 35 0.49 0.34 -7.59
C PHE A 35 0.28 -0.83 -8.55
N LYS A 36 -0.96 -1.11 -8.97
CA LYS A 36 -1.29 -2.15 -9.97
C LYS A 36 -0.56 -1.92 -11.30
N SER A 37 -0.50 -0.68 -11.76
CA SER A 37 0.18 -0.35 -13.03
C SER A 37 1.70 -0.54 -12.96
N ASN A 38 2.27 -0.59 -11.76
CA ASN A 38 3.71 -0.76 -11.51
C ASN A 38 4.03 -2.10 -10.83
N GLU A 39 3.07 -3.03 -10.76
CA GLU A 39 3.15 -4.23 -9.92
C GLU A 39 4.40 -5.06 -10.20
N ASP A 40 4.75 -5.30 -11.46
CA ASP A 40 5.95 -6.07 -11.84
C ASP A 40 7.24 -5.42 -11.35
N THR A 41 7.34 -4.09 -11.42
CA THR A 41 8.51 -3.36 -10.92
C THR A 41 8.58 -3.40 -9.40
N LEU A 42 7.44 -3.27 -8.72
CA LEU A 42 7.36 -3.33 -7.26
C LEU A 42 7.65 -4.74 -6.72
N PHE A 43 7.13 -5.76 -7.39
CA PHE A 43 7.33 -7.16 -7.00
C PHE A 43 8.80 -7.59 -7.18
N ASN A 44 9.47 -7.05 -8.19
CA ASN A 44 10.88 -7.33 -8.53
C ASN A 44 11.80 -6.13 -8.21
N PHE A 45 11.51 -5.38 -7.14
CA PHE A 45 12.17 -4.11 -6.83
C PHE A 45 13.70 -4.24 -6.74
N GLU A 46 14.23 -5.42 -6.41
CA GLU A 46 15.65 -5.68 -6.27
C GLU A 46 16.43 -5.40 -7.56
N LYS A 47 15.79 -5.48 -8.74
CA LYS A 47 16.39 -5.14 -10.03
C LYS A 47 16.83 -3.67 -10.12
N ASN A 48 16.11 -2.77 -9.46
CA ASN A 48 16.42 -1.34 -9.41
C ASN A 48 15.84 -0.71 -8.15
N ARG A 49 16.40 -1.09 -7.00
CA ARG A 49 15.81 -0.82 -5.68
C ARG A 49 15.61 0.67 -5.42
N GLU A 50 16.66 1.46 -5.58
CA GLU A 50 16.63 2.90 -5.26
C GLU A 50 15.55 3.61 -6.08
N ARG A 51 15.57 3.46 -7.41
CA ARG A 51 14.58 4.08 -8.29
C ARG A 51 13.15 3.61 -7.99
N THR A 52 12.98 2.33 -7.64
CA THR A 52 11.66 1.78 -7.30
C THR A 52 11.15 2.39 -6.00
N PHE A 53 12.04 2.52 -5.01
CA PHE A 53 11.70 3.06 -3.69
C PHE A 53 11.44 4.57 -3.75
N ASP A 54 12.20 5.32 -4.54
CA ASP A 54 11.97 6.75 -4.75
C ASP A 54 10.59 7.02 -5.35
N LYS A 55 10.21 6.23 -6.37
CA LYS A 55 8.90 6.34 -7.01
C LYS A 55 7.78 5.96 -6.03
N LEU A 56 7.90 4.82 -5.36
CA LEU A 56 6.90 4.36 -4.39
C LEU A 56 6.74 5.35 -3.24
N GLY A 57 7.84 5.86 -2.68
CA GLY A 57 7.83 6.89 -1.65
C GLY A 57 7.16 8.18 -2.14
N THR A 58 7.46 8.61 -3.36
CA THR A 58 6.81 9.78 -3.98
C THR A 58 5.29 9.62 -4.05
N GLU A 59 4.80 8.45 -4.44
CA GLU A 59 3.36 8.18 -4.50
C GLU A 59 2.71 8.09 -3.11
N MET A 60 3.39 7.48 -2.15
CA MET A 60 2.91 7.43 -0.76
C MET A 60 2.84 8.82 -0.13
N HIS A 61 3.82 9.68 -0.40
CA HIS A 61 3.84 11.05 0.13
C HIS A 61 2.72 11.94 -0.41
N LYS A 62 2.09 11.59 -1.55
CA LYS A 62 0.88 12.28 -2.03
C LYS A 62 -0.31 12.08 -1.10
N LEU A 63 -0.37 10.96 -0.38
CA LEU A 63 -1.40 10.70 0.63
C LEU A 63 -1.04 11.40 1.93
N ASN A 64 0.16 11.13 2.46
CA ASN A 64 0.68 11.79 3.65
C ASN A 64 2.22 11.63 3.70
N PRO A 65 3.00 12.72 3.92
CA PRO A 65 4.47 12.68 3.96
C PRO A 65 5.09 11.81 5.06
N SER A 66 4.31 11.39 6.06
CA SER A 66 4.76 10.53 7.15
C SER A 66 4.56 9.04 6.86
N LEU A 67 3.90 8.68 5.76
CA LEU A 67 3.75 7.28 5.37
C LEU A 67 5.08 6.72 4.87
N THR A 68 5.36 5.49 5.27
CA THR A 68 6.54 4.73 4.87
C THR A 68 6.15 3.28 4.57
N PHE A 69 7.08 2.52 3.99
CA PHE A 69 6.83 1.15 3.58
C PHE A 69 7.99 0.19 3.89
N GLU A 70 7.69 -1.10 3.79
CA GLU A 70 8.66 -2.19 3.77
C GLU A 70 8.16 -3.27 2.81
N PHE A 71 9.05 -3.81 1.98
CA PHE A 71 8.80 -5.06 1.28
C PHE A 71 9.37 -6.22 2.11
N GLY A 72 8.51 -7.18 2.42
CA GLY A 72 8.93 -8.41 3.08
C GLY A 72 9.38 -9.48 2.07
N PRO A 73 9.66 -10.70 2.58
CA PRO A 73 10.01 -11.84 1.74
C PRO A 73 8.86 -12.25 0.82
N ILE A 74 9.18 -13.08 -0.18
CA ILE A 74 8.18 -13.83 -0.94
C ILE A 74 7.96 -15.15 -0.23
N GLU A 75 6.74 -15.39 0.23
CA GLU A 75 6.29 -16.64 0.86
C GLU A 75 5.08 -17.15 0.06
N ASP A 76 5.11 -18.41 -0.37
CA ASP A 76 4.04 -19.03 -1.17
C ASP A 76 3.65 -18.22 -2.43
N GLY A 77 4.64 -17.61 -3.08
CA GLY A 77 4.45 -16.78 -4.27
C GLY A 77 3.83 -15.40 -3.99
N LYS A 78 3.66 -15.02 -2.71
CA LYS A 78 3.14 -13.73 -2.31
C LYS A 78 4.21 -12.89 -1.62
N ARG A 79 4.35 -11.63 -2.04
CA ARG A 79 5.22 -10.67 -1.38
C ARG A 79 4.44 -9.86 -0.36
N GLU A 80 5.05 -9.61 0.79
CA GLU A 80 4.50 -8.68 1.77
C GLU A 80 4.77 -7.22 1.38
N PHE A 81 3.73 -6.39 1.42
CA PHE A 81 3.85 -4.93 1.39
C PHE A 81 3.28 -4.36 2.68
N VAL A 82 4.17 -3.81 3.50
CA VAL A 82 3.84 -3.23 4.79
C VAL A 82 3.68 -1.72 4.62
N ILE A 83 2.56 -1.17 5.07
CA ILE A 83 2.28 0.27 5.14
C ILE A 83 2.46 0.71 6.59
N SER A 84 3.22 1.76 6.84
CA SER A 84 3.51 2.24 8.20
C SER A 84 3.65 3.77 8.25
N ALA A 85 3.84 4.32 9.44
CA ALA A 85 3.95 5.76 9.70
C ALA A 85 5.22 6.14 10.49
N ASP A 86 6.24 5.27 10.51
CA ASP A 86 7.52 5.44 11.23
C ASP A 86 7.40 5.95 12.68
N GLY A 87 6.34 5.55 13.39
CA GLY A 87 6.07 5.97 14.77
C GLY A 87 5.36 7.32 14.93
N ILE A 88 5.09 8.03 13.82
CA ILE A 88 4.28 9.26 13.79
C ILE A 88 2.80 8.90 14.00
N LYS A 89 2.37 8.92 15.26
CA LYS A 89 0.98 8.59 15.66
C LYS A 89 -0.08 9.37 14.88
N GLY A 90 0.22 10.63 14.53
CA GLY A 90 -0.70 11.48 13.78
C GLY A 90 -1.04 10.97 12.38
N ALA A 91 -0.18 10.12 11.80
CA ALA A 91 -0.37 9.55 10.47
C ALA A 91 -0.97 8.13 10.47
N PHE A 92 -1.38 7.63 11.64
CA PHE A 92 -1.99 6.30 11.75
C PHE A 92 -3.33 6.19 11.00
N PRO A 93 -4.22 7.21 11.04
CA PRO A 93 -5.46 7.17 10.25
C PRO A 93 -5.22 6.95 8.75
N GLU A 94 -4.14 7.52 8.19
CA GLU A 94 -3.78 7.39 6.78
C GLU A 94 -3.23 6.00 6.44
N VAL A 95 -2.49 5.37 7.36
CA VAL A 95 -2.11 3.95 7.23
C VAL A 95 -3.36 3.08 7.15
N GLU A 96 -4.34 3.34 8.02
CA GLU A 96 -5.57 2.55 8.07
C GLU A 96 -6.46 2.79 6.85
N ALA A 97 -6.60 4.03 6.40
CA ALA A 97 -7.35 4.38 5.19
C ALA A 97 -6.74 3.73 3.95
N LEU A 98 -5.42 3.83 3.78
CA LEU A 98 -4.73 3.24 2.64
C LEU A 98 -4.85 1.70 2.63
N TYR A 99 -4.68 1.08 3.80
CA TYR A 99 -4.85 -0.36 3.95
C TYR A 99 -6.30 -0.81 3.68
N ALA A 100 -7.30 -0.07 4.16
CA ALA A 100 -8.71 -0.40 3.97
C ALA A 100 -9.13 -0.34 2.50
N ALA A 101 -8.51 0.55 1.72
CA ALA A 101 -8.72 0.69 0.28
C ALA A 101 -7.93 -0.33 -0.58
N ALA A 102 -7.13 -1.21 0.04
CA ALA A 102 -6.24 -2.11 -0.70
C ALA A 102 -7.02 -3.09 -1.60
N PRO A 103 -6.63 -3.22 -2.89
CA PRO A 103 -7.24 -4.19 -3.78
C PRO A 103 -6.83 -5.61 -3.39
N SER A 104 -7.61 -6.61 -3.82
CA SER A 104 -7.15 -8.00 -3.76
C SER A 104 -6.23 -8.28 -4.94
N LEU A 105 -4.94 -8.53 -4.67
CA LEU A 105 -3.96 -8.97 -5.67
C LEU A 105 -3.41 -10.36 -5.30
N PRO A 106 -3.40 -11.34 -6.23
CA PRO A 106 -3.03 -12.73 -5.91
C PRO A 106 -1.62 -12.91 -5.33
N THR A 107 -0.70 -12.04 -5.75
CA THR A 107 0.75 -12.04 -5.49
C THR A 107 1.14 -11.17 -4.31
N TRP A 108 0.19 -10.50 -3.65
CA TRP A 108 0.49 -9.58 -2.56
C TRP A 108 -0.21 -9.93 -1.27
N LYS A 109 0.49 -9.68 -0.17
CA LYS A 109 -0.05 -9.65 1.19
C LYS A 109 0.16 -8.25 1.74
N PHE A 110 -0.93 -7.49 1.81
CA PHE A 110 -0.91 -6.16 2.39
C PHE A 110 -0.97 -6.25 3.91
N ILE A 111 -0.17 -5.43 4.59
CA ILE A 111 -0.07 -5.41 6.05
C ILE A 111 -0.07 -3.95 6.49
N LYS A 112 -0.91 -3.60 7.47
CA LYS A 112 -0.80 -2.31 8.17
C LYS A 112 0.09 -2.44 9.41
N PHE A 113 0.96 -1.45 9.57
CA PHE A 113 1.99 -1.36 10.60
C PHE A 113 3.07 -2.45 10.52
N ARG A 114 4.31 -2.08 10.84
CA ARG A 114 5.43 -3.04 10.86
C ARG A 114 5.14 -4.17 11.87
N PRO A 115 5.02 -5.44 11.43
CA PRO A 115 4.74 -6.54 12.33
C PRO A 115 5.97 -6.90 13.16
N ARG A 116 5.76 -7.49 14.34
CA ARG A 116 6.85 -8.10 15.11
C ARG A 116 7.38 -9.31 14.34
N ARG A 117 8.66 -9.28 13.95
CA ARG A 117 9.36 -10.41 13.33
C ARG A 117 9.99 -11.30 14.40
N LYS A 118 10.26 -12.56 14.05
CA LYS A 118 11.04 -13.48 14.90
C LYS A 118 12.49 -12.95 14.96
N PRO A 119 13.10 -12.81 16.15
CA PRO A 119 14.50 -12.45 16.26
C PRO A 119 15.39 -13.46 15.54
N MET A 120 16.47 -12.97 14.90
CA MET A 120 17.45 -13.78 14.20
C MET A 120 18.85 -13.54 14.75
N ASP A 121 19.66 -14.59 14.73
CA ASP A 121 21.07 -14.50 15.11
C ASP A 121 21.82 -13.63 14.10
N VAL A 122 22.78 -12.85 14.59
CA VAL A 122 23.58 -11.94 13.74
C VAL A 122 24.99 -12.48 13.67
N THR A 123 25.51 -12.70 12.47
CA THR A 123 26.92 -13.06 12.24
C THR A 123 27.60 -12.00 11.40
N TYR A 124 28.72 -11.46 11.88
CA TYR A 124 29.51 -10.46 11.16
C TYR A 124 30.99 -10.60 11.53
N GLY A 125 31.88 -10.64 10.53
CA GLY A 125 33.33 -10.70 10.77
C GLY A 125 33.80 -11.90 11.60
N GLY A 126 33.12 -13.05 11.51
CA GLY A 126 33.42 -14.24 12.31
C GLY A 126 32.88 -14.22 13.75
N VAL A 127 32.21 -13.13 14.16
CA VAL A 127 31.52 -13.04 15.45
C VAL A 127 30.05 -13.40 15.25
N SER A 128 29.53 -14.29 16.09
CA SER A 128 28.11 -14.66 16.12
C SER A 128 27.48 -14.19 17.44
N VAL A 129 26.35 -13.50 17.34
CA VAL A 129 25.53 -13.04 18.46
C VAL A 129 24.15 -13.68 18.36
N PRO A 130 23.85 -14.69 19.20
CA PRO A 130 22.53 -15.28 19.25
C PRO A 130 21.48 -14.27 19.70
N ALA A 131 20.32 -14.20 19.03
CA ALA A 131 19.27 -13.26 19.39
C ALA A 131 18.80 -13.44 20.84
N ALA A 132 18.74 -14.69 21.30
CA ALA A 132 18.37 -15.05 22.66
C ALA A 132 19.39 -14.59 23.72
N SER A 133 20.62 -14.24 23.32
CA SER A 133 21.65 -13.76 24.24
C SER A 133 21.60 -12.26 24.49
N VAL A 134 20.85 -11.51 23.66
CA VAL A 134 20.73 -10.05 23.77
C VAL A 134 19.89 -9.70 25.00
N LYS A 135 20.51 -8.96 25.93
CA LYS A 135 19.85 -8.43 27.12
C LYS A 135 19.71 -6.92 26.99
N VAL A 136 18.56 -6.39 27.40
CA VAL A 136 18.29 -4.95 27.43
C VAL A 136 18.17 -4.51 28.88
N GLN A 137 18.95 -3.50 29.26
CA GLN A 137 18.79 -2.81 30.54
C GLN A 137 18.13 -1.47 30.26
N LEU A 138 16.93 -1.25 30.81
CA LEU A 138 16.27 0.04 30.76
C LEU A 138 16.80 0.91 31.89
N SER A 139 17.24 2.10 31.55
CA SER A 139 17.63 3.13 32.50
C SER A 139 16.83 4.39 32.26
N ARG A 140 16.66 5.18 33.33
CA ARG A 140 16.08 6.52 33.18
C ARG A 140 17.01 7.35 32.31
N ASN A 141 16.45 7.97 31.28
CA ASN A 141 17.14 8.87 30.36
C ASN A 141 18.28 8.23 29.54
N GLY A 142 18.30 6.89 29.39
CA GLY A 142 19.27 6.21 28.53
C GLY A 142 20.70 6.16 29.07
N GLN A 143 20.90 6.24 30.39
CA GLN A 143 22.21 6.10 31.06
C GLN A 143 22.65 4.66 31.36
#